data_AF-A0A699ZMK3-F1
#
_entry.id   AF-A0A699ZMK3-F1
#
_cell.length_a   1.000
_cell.length_b   1.000
_cell.length_c   1.000
_cell.angle_alpha   90.00
_cell.angle_beta   90.00
_cell.angle_gamma   90.00
#
_symmetry.space_group_name_H-M   'P 1'
#
loop_
_entity.id
_entity.type
_entity.pdbx_description
1 polymer ?
#
loop_
_entity_poly.entity_id
_entity_poly.type
_entity_poly.pdbx_seq_one_letter_code
_entity_poly.pdbx_strand_id
1 'polypeptide(L)'
;MKGALATRLAGSADLYHNHNRKPFHSINFITAHDGFSLYDLVSYNGKHNEANGEGNRDGTNDNFSWNCGAEGPTSDPGIIALRQRQQRNMLLALMVSQGTPMMVMVKLHGLTPVVVPDLVEASLPAPPPGRRWCRLVDTNLPPPRDFTPGGNNGVEPKYGVQAYSSILLIAKSN
;
A
#
# COMPACT_ATOMS: atom_id res chain seq x y z
N MET A 1 -5.60 -2.42 28.87
CA MET A 1 -4.92 -2.14 27.57
C MET A 1 -3.91 -3.20 27.15
N LYS A 2 -2.93 -3.63 27.99
CA LYS A 2 -1.87 -4.56 27.56
C LYS A 2 -2.38 -5.90 26.99
N GLY A 3 -3.42 -6.47 27.59
CA GLY A 3 -4.01 -7.76 27.15
C GLY A 3 -4.61 -7.71 25.74
N ALA A 4 -5.41 -6.69 25.43
CA ALA A 4 -6.04 -6.56 24.12
C ALA A 4 -5.01 -6.44 22.97
N LEU A 5 -3.94 -5.66 23.18
CA LEU A 5 -2.85 -5.56 22.21
C LEU A 5 -2.12 -6.90 22.04
N ALA A 6 -1.78 -7.57 23.14
CA ALA A 6 -1.12 -8.88 23.08
C ALA A 6 -1.96 -9.90 22.29
N THR A 7 -3.28 -9.89 22.48
CA THR A 7 -4.20 -10.74 21.73
C THR A 7 -4.17 -10.46 20.23
N ARG A 8 -4.13 -9.18 19.81
CA ARG A 8 -4.02 -8.80 18.39
C ARG A 8 -2.66 -9.22 17.80
N LEU A 9 -1.56 -8.95 18.51
CA LEU A 9 -0.22 -9.35 18.10
C LEU A 9 -0.08 -10.88 17.96
N ALA A 10 -0.78 -11.65 18.80
CA ALA A 10 -0.78 -13.11 18.79
C ALA A 10 -1.77 -13.75 17.80
N GLY A 11 -2.31 -12.98 16.84
CA GLY A 11 -3.16 -13.51 15.77
C GLY A 11 -4.63 -13.66 16.14
N SER A 12 -5.09 -12.90 17.14
CA SER A 12 -6.51 -12.76 17.49
C SER A 12 -7.22 -14.08 17.75
N ALA A 13 -6.59 -14.95 18.54
CA ALA A 13 -7.13 -16.28 18.85
C ALA A 13 -8.55 -16.22 19.45
N ASP A 14 -8.88 -15.18 20.19
CA ASP A 14 -10.23 -14.91 20.70
C ASP A 14 -11.31 -14.81 19.61
N LEU A 15 -10.93 -14.42 18.38
CA LEU A 15 -11.84 -14.34 17.22
C LEU A 15 -11.84 -15.63 16.38
N TYR A 16 -10.66 -16.24 16.20
CA TYR A 16 -10.47 -17.31 15.19
C TYR A 16 -10.41 -18.73 15.78
N HIS A 17 -9.95 -18.88 17.02
CA HIS A 17 -9.66 -20.18 17.62
C HIS A 17 -10.92 -21.05 17.77
N ASN A 18 -12.04 -20.46 18.18
CA ASN A 18 -13.32 -21.18 18.39
C ASN A 18 -13.87 -21.83 17.11
N HIS A 19 -13.38 -21.44 15.93
CA HIS A 19 -13.80 -21.99 14.64
C HIS A 19 -12.69 -22.85 14.00
N ASN A 20 -11.72 -23.33 14.78
CA ASN A 20 -10.53 -24.05 14.31
C ASN A 20 -9.74 -23.29 13.21
N ARG A 21 -9.86 -21.96 13.16
CA ARG A 21 -9.13 -21.13 12.19
C ARG A 21 -7.73 -20.82 12.75
N LYS A 22 -6.72 -21.09 11.92
CA LYS A 22 -5.30 -20.77 12.19
C LYS A 22 -5.03 -19.27 12.05
N PRO A 23 -3.95 -18.73 12.65
CA PRO A 23 -3.63 -17.29 12.63
C PRO A 23 -3.62 -16.65 11.23
N PHE A 24 -3.16 -17.36 10.19
CA PHE A 24 -3.11 -16.83 8.82
C PHE A 24 -4.49 -16.54 8.19
N HIS A 25 -5.59 -17.00 8.81
CA HIS A 25 -6.95 -16.59 8.40
C HIS A 25 -7.30 -15.18 8.88
N SER A 26 -6.49 -14.60 9.76
CA SER A 26 -6.60 -13.20 10.13
C SER A 26 -5.87 -12.35 9.09
N ILE A 27 -6.62 -11.46 8.43
CA ILE A 27 -6.03 -10.40 7.62
C ILE A 27 -5.82 -9.20 8.54
N ASN A 28 -4.57 -8.94 8.90
CA ASN A 28 -4.19 -7.82 9.74
C ASN A 28 -4.00 -6.59 8.86
N PHE A 29 -4.56 -5.45 9.24
CA PHE A 29 -4.35 -4.19 8.54
C PHE A 29 -4.46 -3.01 9.52
N ILE A 30 -3.82 -1.89 9.15
CA ILE A 30 -3.92 -0.63 9.88
C ILE A 30 -4.71 0.38 9.06
N THR A 31 -4.48 0.40 7.75
CA THR A 31 -5.20 1.25 6.80
C THR A 31 -5.71 0.41 5.64
N ALA A 32 -6.84 0.84 5.07
CA ALA A 32 -7.45 0.27 3.89
C ALA A 32 -7.70 1.39 2.87
N HIS A 33 -8.49 1.10 1.83
CA HIS A 33 -8.97 2.12 0.90
C HIS A 33 -10.00 3.05 1.55
N ASP A 34 -10.79 2.52 2.48
CA ASP A 34 -11.73 3.29 3.27
C ASP A 34 -11.04 3.93 4.48
N GLY A 35 -11.29 5.23 4.67
CA GLY A 35 -10.73 6.01 5.76
C GLY A 35 -9.38 6.64 5.42
N PHE A 36 -8.53 6.81 6.42
CA PHE A 36 -7.26 7.51 6.27
C PHE A 36 -6.17 6.63 5.66
N SER A 37 -5.29 7.26 4.88
CA SER A 37 -3.97 6.71 4.58
C SER A 37 -3.11 6.65 5.84
N LEU A 38 -2.01 5.89 5.81
CA LEU A 38 -1.10 5.81 6.97
C LEU A 38 -0.50 7.18 7.34
N TYR A 39 -0.30 8.05 6.35
CA TYR A 39 0.16 9.42 6.57
C TYR A 39 -0.94 10.25 7.23
N ASP A 40 -2.18 10.16 6.76
CA ASP A 40 -3.29 10.95 7.28
C ASP A 40 -3.68 10.52 8.69
N LEU A 41 -3.55 9.23 9.01
CA LEU A 41 -3.77 8.66 10.34
C LEU A 41 -2.90 9.33 11.42
N VAL A 42 -1.71 9.82 11.03
CA VAL A 42 -0.79 10.55 11.92
C VAL A 42 -0.78 12.07 11.69
N SER A 43 -1.62 12.56 10.79
CA SER A 43 -1.63 13.97 10.38
C SER A 43 -2.95 14.69 10.60
N TYR A 44 -4.05 13.98 10.80
CA TYR A 44 -5.39 14.57 10.96
C TYR A 44 -6.13 13.94 12.14
N ASN A 45 -6.86 14.75 12.91
CA ASN A 45 -7.79 14.29 13.93
C ASN A 45 -9.23 14.21 13.40
N GLY A 46 -9.59 15.09 12.45
CA GLY A 46 -10.90 15.09 11.80
C GLY A 46 -10.79 14.72 10.33
N LYS A 47 -11.86 14.14 9.77
CA LYS A 47 -12.00 14.00 8.31
C LYS A 47 -12.22 15.36 7.65
N HIS A 48 -11.71 15.50 6.43
CA HIS A 48 -11.84 16.71 5.59
C HIS A 48 -12.37 16.29 4.22
N ASN A 49 -13.64 15.85 4.20
CA ASN A 49 -14.33 15.33 3.03
C ASN A 49 -15.17 16.39 2.31
N GLU A 50 -14.92 17.69 2.55
CA GLU A 50 -15.70 18.79 1.99
C GLU A 50 -15.77 18.74 0.45
N ALA A 51 -14.72 18.24 -0.19
CA ALA A 51 -14.64 18.07 -1.64
C ALA A 51 -15.71 17.12 -2.21
N ASN A 52 -16.29 16.23 -1.39
CA ASN A 52 -17.32 15.29 -1.81
C ASN A 52 -18.71 15.96 -1.96
N GLY A 53 -18.85 17.22 -1.52
CA GLY A 53 -20.09 17.99 -1.67
C GLY A 53 -21.20 17.62 -0.67
N GLU A 54 -20.92 16.72 0.28
CA GLU A 54 -21.89 16.28 1.29
C GLU A 54 -21.78 17.06 2.61
N GLY A 55 -21.01 18.16 2.63
CA GLY A 55 -20.78 18.96 3.82
C GLY A 55 -20.02 18.20 4.91
N ASN A 56 -19.06 17.35 4.51
CA ASN A 56 -18.25 16.51 5.39
C ASN A 56 -19.07 15.50 6.24
N ARG A 57 -20.27 15.13 5.79
CA ARG A 57 -21.15 14.17 6.50
C ARG A 57 -20.83 12.72 6.16
N ASP A 58 -20.22 12.47 5.02
CA ASP A 58 -19.80 11.18 4.51
C ASP A 58 -18.49 10.69 5.19
N GLY A 59 -18.27 9.37 5.22
CA GLY A 59 -17.10 8.76 5.87
C GLY A 59 -17.22 8.60 7.39
N THR A 60 -16.35 7.77 7.97
CA THR A 60 -16.32 7.49 9.41
C THR A 60 -15.89 8.71 10.24
N ASN A 61 -16.44 8.84 11.45
CA ASN A 61 -15.98 9.81 12.45
C ASN A 61 -14.98 9.21 13.44
N ASP A 62 -14.90 7.87 13.50
CA ASP A 62 -14.06 7.14 14.45
C ASP A 62 -12.81 6.63 13.72
N ASN A 63 -11.90 7.54 13.39
CA ASN A 63 -10.66 7.21 12.68
C ASN A 63 -9.55 6.68 13.60
N PHE A 64 -9.67 6.87 14.92
CA PHE A 64 -8.61 6.56 15.91
C PHE A 64 -7.24 7.13 15.52
N SER A 65 -7.26 8.32 14.92
CA SER A 65 -6.08 9.02 14.41
C SER A 65 -5.50 9.98 15.45
N TRP A 66 -4.26 10.43 15.20
CA TRP A 66 -3.65 11.48 15.99
C TRP A 66 -2.74 12.35 15.13
N ASN A 67 -3.08 13.62 14.99
CA ASN A 67 -2.38 14.59 14.15
C ASN A 67 -0.94 14.95 14.60
N CYS A 68 -0.48 14.38 15.72
CA CYS A 68 0.85 14.56 16.29
C CYS A 68 1.18 16.02 16.69
N GLY A 69 0.16 16.86 16.88
CA GLY A 69 0.29 18.24 17.38
C GLY A 69 -0.06 19.33 16.36
N ALA A 70 -0.26 19.00 15.09
CA ALA A 70 -0.70 19.95 14.06
C ALA A 70 -1.72 19.27 13.14
N GLU A 71 -2.80 19.95 12.77
CA GLU A 71 -3.78 19.40 11.83
C GLU A 71 -3.27 19.59 10.39
N GLY A 72 -3.11 18.49 9.65
CA GLY A 72 -2.66 18.50 8.27
C GLY A 72 -1.16 18.78 8.08
N PRO A 73 -0.76 19.35 6.92
CA PRO A 73 0.64 19.66 6.62
C PRO A 73 1.27 20.63 7.63
N THR A 74 2.53 20.40 7.96
CA THR A 74 3.30 21.26 8.89
C THR A 74 4.77 21.30 8.47
N SER A 75 5.44 22.40 8.81
CA SER A 75 6.88 22.58 8.65
C SER A 75 7.67 22.36 9.95
N ASP A 76 6.98 22.04 11.06
CA ASP A 76 7.63 21.76 12.34
C ASP A 76 8.42 20.44 12.26
N PRO A 77 9.78 20.49 12.38
CA PRO A 77 10.61 19.30 12.24
C PRO A 77 10.37 18.28 13.35
N GLY A 78 9.97 18.70 14.56
CA GLY A 78 9.65 17.83 15.68
C GLY A 78 8.38 17.01 15.41
N ILE A 79 7.35 17.64 14.87
CA ILE A 79 6.11 16.96 14.48
C ILE A 79 6.36 16.01 13.32
N ILE A 80 7.11 16.43 12.30
CA ILE A 80 7.46 15.56 11.16
C ILE A 80 8.20 14.30 11.63
N ALA A 81 9.22 14.46 12.49
CA ALA A 81 9.96 13.32 13.03
C ALA A 81 9.06 12.39 13.87
N LEU A 82 8.16 12.96 14.68
CA LEU A 82 7.19 12.18 15.45
C LEU A 82 6.25 11.38 14.55
N ARG A 83 5.67 12.00 13.50
CA ARG A 83 4.80 11.34 12.53
C ARG A 83 5.51 10.17 11.85
N GLN A 84 6.73 10.38 11.37
CA GLN A 84 7.52 9.29 10.78
C GLN A 84 7.78 8.16 11.78
N ARG A 85 8.02 8.46 13.06
CA ARG A 85 8.17 7.44 14.11
C ARG A 85 6.88 6.65 14.30
N GLN A 86 5.72 7.32 14.33
CA GLN A 86 4.43 6.64 14.48
C GLN A 86 4.10 5.74 13.28
N GLN A 87 4.36 6.20 12.06
CA GLN A 87 4.19 5.37 10.85
C GLN A 87 5.06 4.10 10.93
N ARG A 88 6.34 4.23 11.34
CA ARG A 88 7.23 3.08 11.53
C ARG A 88 6.75 2.14 12.65
N ASN A 89 6.26 2.68 13.76
CA ASN A 89 5.71 1.87 14.86
C ASN A 89 4.50 1.05 14.41
N MET A 90 3.58 1.68 13.65
CA MET A 90 2.40 1.03 13.09
C MET A 90 2.82 -0.07 12.10
N LEU A 91 3.68 0.22 11.14
CA LEU A 91 4.19 -0.78 10.20
C LEU A 91 4.91 -1.92 10.92
N LEU A 92 5.74 -1.62 11.92
CA LEU A 92 6.40 -2.64 12.73
C LEU A 92 5.36 -3.54 13.40
N ALA A 93 4.36 -2.96 14.07
CA ALA A 93 3.30 -3.72 14.74
C ALA A 93 2.56 -4.64 13.75
N LEU A 94 2.23 -4.14 12.55
CA LEU A 94 1.60 -4.94 11.49
C LEU A 94 2.47 -6.12 11.06
N MET A 95 3.76 -5.86 10.78
CA MET A 95 4.67 -6.86 10.23
C MET A 95 5.10 -7.94 11.24
N VAL A 96 5.10 -7.63 12.54
CA VAL A 96 5.43 -8.60 13.60
C VAL A 96 4.21 -9.34 14.16
N SER A 97 2.99 -8.88 13.84
CA SER A 97 1.76 -9.54 14.28
C SER A 97 1.56 -10.88 13.57
N GLN A 98 1.19 -11.92 14.32
CA GLN A 98 0.82 -13.22 13.74
C GLN A 98 -0.44 -13.07 12.87
N GLY A 99 -0.40 -13.61 11.66
CA GLY A 99 -1.48 -13.52 10.67
C GLY A 99 -0.96 -13.12 9.30
N THR A 100 -1.87 -12.73 8.41
CA THR A 100 -1.54 -12.30 7.05
C THR A 100 -1.60 -10.77 7.00
N PRO A 101 -0.47 -10.06 6.87
CA PRO A 101 -0.48 -8.60 6.80
C PRO A 101 -1.00 -8.12 5.44
N MET A 102 -1.90 -7.13 5.48
CA MET A 102 -2.33 -6.38 4.31
C MET A 102 -1.76 -4.95 4.40
N MET A 103 -1.10 -4.53 3.33
CA MET A 103 -0.68 -3.15 3.13
C MET A 103 -1.52 -2.55 2.00
N VAL A 104 -2.15 -1.41 2.25
CA VAL A 104 -2.71 -0.61 1.16
C VAL A 104 -1.55 -0.01 0.35
N MET A 105 -1.76 0.29 -0.93
CA MET A 105 -0.74 0.97 -1.74
C MET A 105 -0.54 2.39 -1.18
N VAL A 106 0.44 2.55 -0.30
CA VAL A 106 0.74 3.81 0.38
C VAL A 106 1.65 4.64 -0.52
N LYS A 107 1.24 5.86 -0.86
CA LYS A 107 2.21 6.89 -1.22
C LYS A 107 2.96 7.26 0.06
N LEU A 108 4.16 6.71 0.25
CA LEU A 108 5.02 6.98 1.41
C LEU A 108 5.55 8.43 1.33
N HIS A 109 4.69 9.42 1.54
CA HIS A 109 5.14 10.78 1.72
C HIS A 109 5.87 10.91 3.06
N GLY A 110 7.18 11.18 3.02
CA GLY A 110 7.95 11.56 4.20
C GLY A 110 8.96 10.52 4.73
N LEU A 111 9.07 9.32 4.15
CA LEU A 111 10.39 8.68 4.12
C LEU A 111 11.20 9.48 3.11
N THR A 112 12.46 9.81 3.44
CA THR A 112 13.40 10.41 2.46
C THR A 112 13.14 9.76 1.12
N PRO A 113 12.95 10.53 0.03
CA PRO A 113 12.86 9.93 -1.28
C PRO A 113 14.10 9.05 -1.39
N VAL A 114 13.92 7.73 -1.34
CA VAL A 114 14.78 6.89 -2.14
C VAL A 114 14.62 7.57 -3.48
N VAL A 115 15.71 8.16 -4.00
CA VAL A 115 15.74 8.59 -5.39
C VAL A 115 15.60 7.28 -6.16
N VAL A 116 14.37 6.80 -6.27
CA VAL A 116 14.01 5.75 -7.19
C VAL A 116 14.13 6.47 -8.51
N PRO A 117 15.06 6.09 -9.38
CA PRO A 117 15.12 6.66 -10.71
C PRO A 117 13.70 6.67 -11.28
N ASP A 118 13.28 7.77 -11.89
CA ASP A 118 11.95 7.89 -12.50
C ASP A 118 11.67 6.71 -13.46
N LEU A 119 12.72 6.07 -13.96
CA LEU A 119 12.69 4.81 -14.70
C LEU A 119 13.83 3.89 -14.25
N VAL A 120 13.51 2.69 -13.77
CA VAL A 120 14.47 1.60 -13.55
C VAL A 120 14.41 0.64 -14.73
N GLU A 121 15.53 0.38 -15.39
CA GLU A 121 15.61 -0.68 -16.41
C GLU A 121 15.74 -2.05 -15.74
N ALA A 122 14.70 -2.88 -15.83
CA ALA A 122 14.72 -4.26 -15.40
C ALA A 122 15.11 -5.18 -16.58
N SER A 123 16.05 -6.10 -16.35
CA SER A 123 16.31 -7.19 -17.31
C SER A 123 15.28 -8.29 -17.14
N LEU A 124 14.61 -8.65 -18.21
CA LEU A 124 13.66 -9.76 -18.25
C LEU A 124 14.40 -11.09 -18.41
N PRO A 125 13.95 -12.16 -17.75
CA PRO A 125 14.47 -13.49 -18.02
C PRO A 125 14.17 -13.90 -19.46
N ALA A 126 14.93 -14.87 -19.99
CA ALA A 126 14.61 -15.45 -21.30
C ALA A 126 13.18 -16.06 -21.28
N PRO A 127 12.36 -15.84 -22.32
CA PRO A 127 11.07 -16.49 -22.42
C PRO A 127 11.26 -18.01 -22.61
N PRO A 128 10.23 -18.83 -22.29
CA PRO A 128 10.24 -20.25 -22.61
C PRO A 128 10.55 -20.52 -24.10
N PRO A 129 11.17 -21.66 -24.45
CA PRO A 129 11.51 -21.99 -25.83
C PRO A 129 10.31 -21.86 -26.78
N GLY A 130 10.51 -21.20 -27.93
CA GLY A 130 9.47 -20.97 -28.92
C GLY A 130 8.42 -19.91 -28.54
N ARG A 131 8.64 -19.16 -27.46
CA ARG A 131 7.77 -18.06 -27.02
C ARG A 131 8.49 -16.73 -26.95
N ARG A 132 7.72 -15.64 -26.92
CA ARG A 132 8.17 -14.28 -26.65
C ARG A 132 7.37 -13.68 -25.50
N TRP A 133 7.99 -12.80 -24.74
CA TRP A 133 7.28 -11.99 -23.75
C TRP A 133 6.41 -10.97 -24.46
N CYS A 134 5.13 -10.92 -24.14
CA CYS A 134 4.17 -9.94 -24.62
C CYS A 134 3.63 -9.15 -23.44
N ARG A 135 3.55 -7.84 -23.54
CA ARG A 135 3.01 -6.96 -22.50
C ARG A 135 1.49 -6.92 -22.54
N LEU A 136 0.88 -7.25 -21.40
CA LEU A 136 -0.56 -7.22 -21.17
C LEU A 136 -1.00 -5.97 -20.39
N VAL A 137 -0.28 -5.64 -19.32
CA VAL A 137 -0.51 -4.45 -18.48
C VAL A 137 0.80 -3.68 -18.34
N ASP A 138 0.75 -2.35 -18.45
CA ASP A 138 1.86 -1.46 -18.14
C ASP A 138 1.31 -0.13 -17.60
N THR A 139 1.36 0.00 -16.28
CA THR A 139 0.88 1.19 -15.58
C THR A 139 1.85 2.38 -15.65
N ASN A 140 3.00 2.27 -16.34
CA ASN A 140 3.77 3.46 -16.75
C ASN A 140 3.00 4.27 -17.79
N LEU A 141 2.12 3.62 -18.56
CA LEU A 141 1.39 4.25 -19.64
C LEU A 141 0.05 4.78 -19.14
N PRO A 142 -0.45 5.90 -19.68
CA PRO A 142 -1.80 6.35 -19.38
C PRO A 142 -2.84 5.49 -20.12
N PRO A 143 -4.06 5.35 -19.57
CA PRO A 143 -5.19 4.78 -20.30
C PRO A 143 -5.43 5.48 -21.65
N PRO A 144 -5.83 4.73 -22.70
CA PRO A 144 -6.11 3.29 -22.73
C PRO A 144 -4.88 2.43 -23.06
N ARG A 145 -3.66 2.99 -23.04
CA ARG A 145 -2.44 2.32 -23.50
C ARG A 145 -1.80 1.43 -22.42
N ASP A 146 -2.28 1.56 -21.20
CA ASP A 146 -1.89 0.79 -20.02
C ASP A 146 -2.33 -0.68 -20.07
N PHE A 147 -3.32 -1.00 -20.91
CA PHE A 147 -3.80 -2.35 -21.12
C PHE A 147 -3.82 -2.71 -22.60
N THR A 148 -3.19 -3.84 -22.95
CA THR A 148 -3.20 -4.37 -24.32
C THR A 148 -3.84 -5.76 -24.30
N PRO A 149 -5.15 -5.89 -24.55
CA PRO A 149 -5.84 -7.17 -24.55
C PRO A 149 -5.16 -8.17 -25.48
N GLY A 150 -4.84 -9.35 -24.97
CA GLY A 150 -4.13 -10.37 -25.74
C GLY A 150 -2.61 -10.15 -25.87
N GLY A 151 -2.06 -9.08 -25.32
CA GLY A 151 -0.62 -8.81 -25.34
C GLY A 151 -0.12 -8.21 -26.66
N ASN A 152 0.93 -7.39 -26.57
CA ASN A 152 1.58 -6.77 -27.73
C ASN A 152 2.43 -7.77 -28.56
N ASN A 153 3.08 -7.28 -29.62
CA ASN A 153 3.91 -8.10 -30.52
C ASN A 153 5.27 -8.53 -29.96
N GLY A 154 5.46 -8.47 -28.65
CA GLY A 154 6.76 -8.72 -28.03
C GLY A 154 7.22 -7.54 -27.19
N VAL A 155 8.10 -7.80 -26.23
CA VAL A 155 8.86 -6.77 -25.52
C VAL A 155 10.35 -7.06 -25.62
N GLU A 156 11.15 -6.00 -25.53
CA GLU A 156 12.60 -6.12 -25.49
C GLU A 156 13.05 -6.83 -24.19
N PRO A 157 14.25 -7.45 -24.18
CA PRO A 157 14.80 -8.10 -22.97
C PRO A 157 15.05 -7.15 -21.81
N LYS A 158 15.01 -5.83 -22.04
CA LYS A 158 15.04 -4.81 -21.00
C LYS A 158 13.72 -4.07 -21.00
N TYR A 159 13.19 -3.81 -19.82
CA TYR A 159 11.91 -3.13 -19.65
C TYR A 159 12.03 -2.01 -18.62
N GLY A 160 11.63 -0.81 -19.02
CA GLY A 160 11.59 0.34 -18.11
C GLY A 160 10.41 0.25 -17.15
N VAL A 161 10.66 0.41 -15.85
CA VAL A 161 9.65 0.37 -14.80
C VAL A 161 9.77 1.65 -13.98
N GLN A 162 8.73 2.48 -13.99
CA GLN A 162 8.67 3.66 -13.14
C GLN A 162 8.41 3.27 -11.68
N ALA A 163 8.78 4.15 -10.75
CA ALA A 163 8.46 3.94 -9.35
C ALA A 163 6.94 3.73 -9.19
N TYR A 164 6.56 2.70 -8.43
CA TYR A 164 5.17 2.33 -8.15
C TYR A 164 4.35 1.81 -9.33
N SER A 165 4.97 1.54 -10.48
CA SER A 165 4.28 0.90 -11.59
C SER A 165 4.31 -0.63 -11.48
N SER A 166 3.25 -1.25 -11.97
CA SER A 166 3.11 -2.68 -12.22
C SER A 166 3.10 -2.95 -13.73
N ILE A 167 3.95 -3.90 -14.14
CA ILE A 167 4.02 -4.44 -15.51
C ILE A 167 3.62 -5.91 -15.47
N LEU A 168 2.67 -6.31 -16.31
CA LEU A 168 2.28 -7.71 -16.49
C LEU A 168 2.69 -8.17 -17.89
N LEU A 169 3.57 -9.17 -17.93
CA LEU A 169 4.01 -9.82 -19.17
C LEU A 169 3.48 -11.26 -19.23
N ILE A 170 3.13 -11.71 -20.42
CA ILE A 170 2.72 -13.09 -20.71
C ILE A 170 3.64 -13.68 -21.78
N ALA A 171 4.03 -14.95 -21.63
CA ALA A 171 4.81 -15.65 -22.65
C ALA A 171 3.87 -16.26 -23.69
N LYS A 172 3.91 -15.77 -24.94
CA LYS A 172 3.07 -16.26 -26.05
C LYS A 172 3.92 -16.93 -27.12
N SER A 173 3.38 -17.97 -27.73
CA SER A 173 3.92 -18.53 -28.97
C SER A 173 3.85 -17.48 -30.08
N ASN A 174 4.78 -17.54 -31.04
CA ASN A 174 4.66 -16.79 -32.29
C ASN A 174 3.38 -17.17 -33.04
#